data_AF-A0A7C7WHT9-F1
#
_entry.id   AF-A0A7C7WHT9-F1
#
_cell.length_a   1.000
_cell.length_b   1.000
_cell.length_c   1.000
_cell.angle_alpha   90.00
_cell.angle_beta   90.00
_cell.angle_gamma   90.00
#
_symmetry.space_group_name_H-M   'P 1'
#
loop_
_entity.id
_entity.type
_entity.pdbx_description
1 polymer ?
#
loop_
_entity_poly.entity_id
_entity_poly.type
_entity_poly.pdbx_seq_one_letter_code
_entity_poly.pdbx_strand_id
1 'polypeptide(L)'
;MAAAVVHFYLASSYNNLHQPTRRGEADNDRRLELAIQHYRTAVDHETDEVRRTRAIRYLTAAYRRLARLDSTAGDFESGAAALREVTVLNPDNPEGFYALGVLYWGKVFRDADLSDEQEDDYIQIGLTELDKTLTLPADHISALVYKNIFLRMLANLSEDRARRDELVPEADALRSRAEALLQRRRFSGG
;
A
#
# COMPACT_ATOMS: atom_id res chain seq x y z
N MET A 1 -22.61 14.90 -10.47
CA MET A 1 -22.34 13.99 -11.61
C MET A 1 -21.41 14.58 -12.67
N ALA A 2 -21.76 15.63 -13.43
CA ALA A 2 -20.88 16.15 -14.50
C ALA A 2 -19.48 16.59 -14.01
N ALA A 3 -19.41 17.25 -12.84
CA ALA A 3 -18.14 17.65 -12.23
C ALA A 3 -17.25 16.44 -11.88
N ALA A 4 -17.79 15.41 -11.21
CA ALA A 4 -17.01 14.24 -10.80
C ALA A 4 -16.34 13.52 -11.99
N VAL A 5 -17.06 13.38 -13.10
CA VAL A 5 -16.56 12.76 -14.33
C VAL A 5 -15.43 13.59 -14.94
N VAL A 6 -15.57 14.92 -15.00
CA VAL A 6 -14.53 15.83 -15.50
C VAL A 6 -13.26 15.71 -14.65
N HIS A 7 -13.39 15.75 -13.32
CA HIS A 7 -12.26 15.58 -12.41
C HIS A 7 -11.61 14.21 -12.57
N PHE A 8 -12.36 13.13 -12.72
CA PHE A 8 -11.81 11.80 -12.95
C PHE A 8 -10.96 11.74 -14.24
N TYR A 9 -11.42 12.34 -15.34
CA TYR A 9 -10.67 12.35 -16.60
C TYR A 9 -9.44 13.28 -16.56
N LEU A 10 -9.53 14.44 -15.92
CA LEU A 10 -8.37 15.31 -15.68
C LEU A 10 -7.31 14.58 -14.86
N ALA A 11 -7.71 13.91 -13.79
CA ALA A 11 -6.81 13.12 -12.97
C ALA A 11 -6.11 12.02 -13.77
N SER A 12 -6.86 11.31 -14.62
CA SER A 12 -6.33 10.27 -15.51
C SER A 12 -5.32 10.84 -16.50
N SER A 13 -5.58 12.03 -17.05
CA SER A 13 -4.66 12.72 -17.96
C SER A 13 -3.33 13.03 -17.28
N TYR A 14 -3.37 13.69 -16.10
CA TYR A 14 -2.15 14.00 -15.35
C TYR A 14 -1.38 12.75 -14.95
N ASN A 15 -2.06 11.71 -14.47
CA ASN A 15 -1.40 10.46 -14.09
C ASN A 15 -0.70 9.77 -15.27
N ASN A 16 -1.28 9.85 -16.48
CA ASN A 16 -0.69 9.30 -17.69
C ASN A 16 0.52 10.12 -18.17
N LEU A 17 0.50 11.44 -17.96
CA LEU A 17 1.61 12.32 -18.32
C LEU A 17 2.79 12.24 -17.35
N HIS A 18 2.59 11.75 -16.13
CA HIS A 18 3.68 11.54 -15.17
C HIS A 18 4.63 10.42 -15.63
N GLN A 19 5.91 10.73 -15.75
CA GLN A 19 6.98 9.81 -16.14
C GLN A 19 7.87 9.49 -14.93
N PRO A 20 7.94 8.23 -14.46
CA PRO A 20 8.78 7.88 -13.30
C PRO A 20 10.27 8.19 -13.48
N THR A 21 10.75 8.16 -14.72
CA THR A 21 12.15 8.41 -15.07
C THR A 21 12.56 9.88 -14.96
N ARG A 22 11.59 10.80 -14.80
CA ARG A 22 11.79 12.25 -14.67
C ARG A 22 11.53 12.75 -13.24
N ARG A 23 11.74 11.88 -12.26
CA ARG A 23 11.59 12.21 -10.83
C ARG A 23 12.51 13.39 -10.47
N GLY A 24 12.00 14.33 -9.68
CA GLY A 24 12.73 15.52 -9.24
C GLY A 24 12.55 16.72 -10.19
N GLU A 25 11.97 16.51 -11.38
CA GLU A 25 11.51 17.61 -12.21
C GLU A 25 10.17 18.13 -11.67
N ALA A 26 10.14 19.39 -11.23
CA ALA A 26 8.98 19.98 -10.55
C ALA A 26 7.66 19.81 -11.33
N ASP A 27 7.70 20.02 -12.66
CA ASP A 27 6.52 19.85 -13.52
C ASP A 27 6.07 18.39 -13.63
N ASN A 28 7.00 17.44 -13.58
CA ASN A 28 6.67 16.03 -13.62
C ASN A 28 6.05 15.57 -12.31
N ASP A 29 6.65 15.95 -11.20
CA ASP A 29 6.21 15.56 -9.86
C ASP A 29 4.83 16.18 -9.55
N ARG A 30 4.62 17.44 -9.94
CA ARG A 30 3.32 18.15 -9.84
C ARG A 30 2.18 17.42 -10.57
N ARG A 31 2.45 16.65 -11.63
CA ARG A 31 1.40 15.88 -12.32
C ARG A 31 0.79 14.83 -11.41
N LEU A 32 1.59 14.19 -10.56
CA LEU A 32 1.06 13.18 -9.66
C LEU A 32 0.22 13.81 -8.55
N GLU A 33 0.66 14.95 -8.00
CA GLU A 33 -0.11 15.75 -7.04
C GLU A 33 -1.45 16.21 -7.62
N LEU A 34 -1.44 16.75 -8.85
CA LEU A 34 -2.66 17.16 -9.55
C LEU A 34 -3.58 15.97 -9.82
N ALA A 35 -3.03 14.82 -10.23
CA ALA A 35 -3.83 13.62 -10.42
C ALA A 35 -4.55 13.22 -9.12
N ILE A 36 -3.83 13.21 -8.00
CA ILE A 36 -4.37 12.93 -6.67
C ILE A 36 -5.48 13.92 -6.30
N GLN A 37 -5.23 15.22 -6.44
CA GLN A 37 -6.19 16.27 -6.13
C GLN A 37 -7.50 16.05 -6.91
N HIS A 38 -7.39 15.84 -8.23
CA HIS A 38 -8.56 15.63 -9.06
C HIS A 38 -9.27 14.29 -8.78
N TYR A 39 -8.55 13.21 -8.45
CA TYR A 39 -9.21 11.97 -8.04
C TYR A 39 -9.97 12.14 -6.72
N ARG A 40 -9.42 12.82 -5.72
CA ARG A 40 -10.14 13.17 -4.47
C ARG A 40 -11.42 13.92 -4.77
N THR A 41 -11.34 15.01 -5.54
CA THR A 41 -12.53 15.79 -5.93
C THR A 41 -13.55 14.93 -6.69
N ALA A 42 -13.11 13.99 -7.52
CA ALA A 42 -14.01 13.05 -8.18
C ALA A 42 -14.72 12.13 -7.16
N VAL A 43 -14.02 11.62 -6.15
CA VAL A 43 -14.59 10.81 -5.06
C VAL A 43 -15.62 11.60 -4.23
N ASP A 44 -15.32 12.86 -3.93
CA ASP A 44 -16.16 13.72 -3.09
C ASP A 44 -17.48 14.11 -3.76
N HIS A 45 -17.47 14.29 -5.08
CA HIS A 45 -18.65 14.72 -5.85
C HIS A 45 -19.39 13.59 -6.58
N GLU A 46 -18.86 12.36 -6.56
CA GLU A 46 -19.50 11.22 -7.19
C GLU A 46 -20.54 10.59 -6.26
N THR A 47 -21.77 10.53 -6.75
CA THR A 47 -22.92 9.99 -6.01
C THR A 47 -23.23 8.55 -6.41
N ASP A 48 -22.74 8.12 -7.58
CA ASP A 48 -22.86 6.74 -8.05
C ASP A 48 -21.80 5.86 -7.41
N GLU A 49 -22.22 4.84 -6.70
CA GLU A 49 -21.34 3.98 -5.90
C GLU A 49 -20.28 3.27 -6.75
N VAL A 50 -20.63 2.82 -7.95
CA VAL A 50 -19.72 2.11 -8.85
C VAL A 50 -18.63 3.05 -9.37
N ARG A 51 -19.02 4.25 -9.83
CA ARG A 51 -18.04 5.26 -10.28
C ARG A 51 -17.21 5.81 -9.13
N ARG A 52 -17.79 5.99 -7.94
CA ARG A 52 -17.06 6.42 -6.74
C ARG A 52 -16.02 5.38 -6.34
N THR A 53 -16.42 4.11 -6.31
CA THR A 53 -15.49 2.98 -6.06
C THR A 53 -14.37 2.94 -7.08
N ARG A 54 -14.68 3.18 -8.36
CA ARG A 54 -13.66 3.30 -9.41
C ARG A 54 -12.71 4.47 -9.12
N ALA A 55 -13.22 5.65 -8.80
CA ALA A 55 -12.38 6.81 -8.48
C ALA A 55 -11.44 6.54 -7.29
N ILE A 56 -11.94 5.90 -6.23
CA ILE A 56 -11.14 5.51 -5.06
C ILE A 56 -10.02 4.54 -5.46
N ARG A 57 -10.28 3.57 -6.35
CA ARG A 57 -9.23 2.65 -6.84
C ARG A 57 -8.10 3.39 -7.55
N TYR A 58 -8.42 4.38 -8.38
CA TYR A 58 -7.40 5.19 -9.07
C TYR A 58 -6.66 6.13 -8.11
N LEU A 59 -7.37 6.71 -7.14
CA LEU A 59 -6.78 7.48 -6.05
C LEU A 59 -5.76 6.64 -5.27
N THR A 60 -6.14 5.42 -4.90
CA THR A 60 -5.26 4.44 -4.23
C THR A 60 -4.00 4.17 -5.05
N ALA A 61 -4.15 3.94 -6.36
CA ALA A 61 -3.01 3.68 -7.25
C ALA A 61 -2.07 4.90 -7.36
N ALA A 62 -2.63 6.12 -7.38
CA ALA A 62 -1.85 7.36 -7.41
C ALA A 62 -1.07 7.55 -6.09
N TYR A 63 -1.69 7.34 -4.93
CA TYR A 63 -0.99 7.36 -3.65
C TYR A 63 0.10 6.31 -3.53
N ARG A 64 -0.16 5.08 -4.00
CA ARG A 64 0.88 4.04 -4.04
C ARG A 64 2.07 4.45 -4.89
N ARG A 65 1.84 5.18 -5.97
CA ARG A 65 2.93 5.69 -6.83
C ARG A 65 3.70 6.79 -6.10
N LEU A 66 2.99 7.73 -5.49
CA LEU A 66 3.58 8.83 -4.72
C LEU A 66 4.44 8.29 -3.58
N ALA A 67 3.87 7.41 -2.76
CA ALA A 67 4.55 6.81 -1.62
C ALA A 67 5.79 5.97 -2.01
N ARG A 68 5.79 5.34 -3.20
CA ARG A 68 7.00 4.69 -3.75
C ARG A 68 8.09 5.69 -4.12
N LEU A 69 7.73 6.86 -4.66
CA LEU A 69 8.66 7.93 -4.98
C LEU A 69 9.22 8.53 -3.68
N ASP A 70 8.37 8.78 -2.68
CA ASP A 70 8.71 9.57 -1.50
C ASP A 70 9.36 8.79 -0.36
N SER A 71 9.41 7.45 -0.46
CA SER A 71 10.06 6.56 0.52
C SER A 71 11.57 6.78 0.72
N THR A 72 12.16 7.84 0.14
CA THR A 72 13.53 8.30 0.36
C THR A 72 13.63 9.77 0.81
N ALA A 73 12.52 10.51 1.00
CA ALA A 73 12.54 11.98 0.97
C ALA A 73 11.53 12.70 1.90
N GLY A 74 11.16 12.16 3.06
CA GLY A 74 10.46 12.92 4.11
C GLY A 74 8.93 13.02 4.01
N ASP A 75 8.30 12.52 2.95
CA ASP A 75 6.83 12.58 2.76
C ASP A 75 6.09 11.26 3.09
N PHE A 76 6.74 10.37 3.85
CA PHE A 76 6.13 9.12 4.33
C PHE A 76 4.81 9.37 5.08
N GLU A 77 4.79 10.34 5.99
CA GLU A 77 3.60 10.66 6.80
C GLU A 77 2.42 11.11 5.93
N SER A 78 2.68 11.96 4.94
CA SER A 78 1.69 12.42 3.97
C SER A 78 1.09 11.24 3.18
N GLY A 79 1.95 10.32 2.71
CA GLY A 79 1.54 9.12 2.00
C GLY A 79 0.73 8.15 2.88
N ALA A 80 1.15 7.95 4.13
CA ALA A 80 0.46 7.09 5.08
C ALA A 80 -0.90 7.67 5.47
N ALA A 81 -0.99 8.97 5.76
CA ALA A 81 -2.25 9.65 6.06
C ALA A 81 -3.24 9.54 4.88
N ALA A 82 -2.76 9.74 3.65
CA ALA A 82 -3.56 9.62 2.45
C ALA A 82 -4.09 8.19 2.21
N LEU A 83 -3.26 7.17 2.43
CA LEU A 83 -3.71 5.78 2.29
C LEU A 83 -4.63 5.34 3.44
N ARG A 84 -4.47 5.88 4.65
CA ARG A 84 -5.43 5.70 5.76
C ARG A 84 -6.80 6.31 5.42
N GLU A 85 -6.82 7.47 4.77
CA GLU A 85 -8.07 8.04 4.28
C GLU A 85 -8.76 7.08 3.30
N VAL A 86 -8.00 6.47 2.37
CA VAL A 86 -8.52 5.48 1.43
C VAL A 86 -9.12 4.26 2.13
N THR A 87 -8.49 3.74 3.20
CA THR A 87 -9.03 2.59 3.93
C THR A 87 -10.33 2.90 4.66
N VAL A 88 -10.50 4.16 5.09
CA VAL A 88 -11.78 4.64 5.64
C VAL A 88 -12.84 4.81 4.55
N LEU A 89 -12.45 5.34 3.37
CA LEU A 89 -13.37 5.57 2.25
C LEU A 89 -13.86 4.27 1.59
N ASN A 90 -13.08 3.19 1.69
CA ASN A 90 -13.38 1.90 1.07
C ASN A 90 -12.90 0.72 1.95
N PRO A 91 -13.57 0.46 3.09
CA PRO A 91 -13.12 -0.49 4.10
C PRO A 91 -13.21 -1.97 3.67
N ASP A 92 -13.98 -2.25 2.61
CA ASP A 92 -14.13 -3.60 2.05
C ASP A 92 -13.17 -3.87 0.89
N ASN A 93 -12.35 -2.88 0.52
CA ASN A 93 -11.35 -3.02 -0.53
C ASN A 93 -9.95 -3.26 0.07
N PRO A 94 -9.36 -4.43 -0.16
CA PRO A 94 -8.05 -4.77 0.40
C PRO A 94 -6.89 -3.92 -0.14
N GLU A 95 -7.04 -3.25 -1.28
CA GLU A 95 -5.93 -2.53 -1.92
C GLU A 95 -5.41 -1.34 -1.10
N GLY A 96 -6.28 -0.69 -0.31
CA GLY A 96 -5.88 0.41 0.57
C GLY A 96 -5.02 -0.09 1.74
N PHE A 97 -5.50 -1.12 2.43
CA PHE A 97 -4.79 -1.76 3.53
C PHE A 97 -3.47 -2.38 3.05
N TYR A 98 -3.50 -3.07 1.90
CA TYR A 98 -2.30 -3.63 1.30
C TYR A 98 -1.28 -2.55 0.95
N ALA A 99 -1.74 -1.42 0.39
CA ALA A 99 -0.88 -0.28 0.09
C ALA A 99 -0.21 0.30 1.34
N LEU A 100 -0.95 0.44 2.45
CA LEU A 100 -0.40 0.87 3.73
C LEU A 100 0.66 -0.11 4.22
N GLY A 101 0.37 -1.41 4.26
CA GLY A 101 1.32 -2.43 4.69
C GLY A 101 2.63 -2.39 3.89
N VAL A 102 2.55 -2.25 2.57
CA VAL A 102 3.74 -2.13 1.70
C VAL A 102 4.48 -0.81 1.90
N LEU A 103 3.78 0.29 2.19
CA LEU A 103 4.39 1.57 2.50
C LEU A 103 5.18 1.50 3.81
N TYR A 104 4.59 0.94 4.87
CA TYR A 104 5.28 0.70 6.14
C TYR A 104 6.48 -0.22 5.96
N TRP A 105 6.37 -1.28 5.15
CA TRP A 105 7.51 -2.14 4.82
C TRP A 105 8.63 -1.34 4.16
N GLY A 106 8.28 -0.49 3.20
CA GLY A 106 9.24 0.37 2.51
C GLY A 106 9.90 1.41 3.42
N LYS A 107 9.25 1.82 4.51
CA LYS A 107 9.79 2.71 5.54
C LYS A 107 10.80 1.97 6.40
N VAL A 108 10.41 0.85 7.01
CA VAL A 108 11.31 0.08 7.90
C VAL A 108 12.50 -0.51 7.15
N PHE A 109 12.34 -0.90 5.89
CA PHE A 109 13.42 -1.51 5.12
C PHE A 109 14.48 -0.52 4.63
N ARG A 110 14.12 0.76 4.46
CA ARG A 110 15.01 1.75 3.80
C ARG A 110 15.56 2.80 4.76
N ASP A 111 14.87 3.05 5.86
CA ASP A 111 15.29 4.06 6.82
C ASP A 111 16.17 3.42 7.90
N ALA A 112 17.47 3.58 7.73
CA ALA A 112 18.48 3.06 8.67
C ALA A 112 18.59 3.91 9.95
N ASP A 113 17.91 5.05 10.04
CA ASP A 113 17.96 5.95 11.20
C ASP A 113 16.84 5.66 12.22
N LEU A 114 16.00 4.65 11.97
CA LEU A 114 14.97 4.23 12.93
C LEU A 114 15.60 3.58 14.16
N SER A 115 15.12 3.96 15.34
CA SER A 115 15.37 3.18 16.55
C SER A 115 14.57 1.86 16.55
N ASP A 116 15.04 0.87 17.31
CA ASP A 116 14.34 -0.43 17.45
C ASP A 116 12.87 -0.29 17.86
N GLU A 117 12.55 0.69 18.71
CA GLU A 117 11.17 1.00 19.12
C GLU A 117 10.33 1.52 17.96
N GLN A 118 10.87 2.46 17.16
CA GLN A 118 10.18 2.97 15.98
C GLN A 118 10.03 1.90 14.89
N GLU A 119 11.05 1.05 14.74
CA GLU A 119 10.98 -0.07 13.82
C GLU A 119 9.88 -1.05 14.24
N ASP A 120 9.81 -1.46 15.51
CA ASP A 120 8.73 -2.32 16.03
C ASP A 120 7.36 -1.69 15.78
N ASP A 121 7.14 -0.44 16.17
CA ASP A 121 5.86 0.27 15.97
C ASP A 121 5.41 0.25 14.50
N TYR A 122 6.32 0.57 13.58
CA TYR A 122 6.02 0.58 12.14
C TYR A 122 5.79 -0.82 11.58
N ILE A 123 6.50 -1.83 12.09
CA ILE A 123 6.24 -3.22 11.73
C ILE A 123 4.85 -3.65 12.21
N GLN A 124 4.47 -3.33 13.45
CA GLN A 124 3.16 -3.68 14.02
C GLN A 124 2.02 -3.04 13.22
N ILE A 125 2.17 -1.78 12.82
CA ILE A 125 1.20 -1.12 11.94
C ILE A 125 1.13 -1.85 10.59
N GLY A 126 2.27 -2.12 9.96
CA GLY A 126 2.32 -2.85 8.69
C GLY A 126 1.66 -4.23 8.76
N LEU A 127 1.87 -4.98 9.84
CA LEU A 127 1.22 -6.26 10.10
C LEU A 127 -0.29 -6.14 10.24
N THR A 128 -0.77 -5.16 11.00
CA THR A 128 -2.21 -4.89 11.20
C THR A 128 -2.91 -4.66 9.85
N GLU A 129 -2.31 -3.85 8.98
CA GLU A 129 -2.85 -3.53 7.66
C GLU A 129 -2.84 -4.75 6.72
N LEU A 130 -1.78 -5.57 6.77
CA LEU A 130 -1.70 -6.80 5.99
C LEU A 130 -2.65 -7.88 6.50
N ASP A 131 -2.89 -7.97 7.81
CA ASP A 131 -3.90 -8.86 8.37
C ASP A 131 -5.29 -8.46 7.93
N LYS A 132 -5.62 -7.17 7.96
CA LYS A 132 -6.87 -6.67 7.41
C LYS A 132 -7.00 -7.00 5.92
N THR A 133 -5.93 -6.82 5.14
CA THR A 133 -5.88 -7.23 3.71
C THR A 133 -6.24 -8.70 3.54
N LEU A 134 -5.66 -9.58 4.35
CA LEU A 134 -5.84 -11.03 4.27
C LEU A 134 -7.21 -11.52 4.76
N THR A 135 -7.96 -10.68 5.49
CA THR A 135 -9.34 -10.98 5.89
C THR A 135 -10.35 -10.72 4.77
N LEU A 136 -10.00 -9.90 3.78
CA LEU A 136 -10.90 -9.47 2.71
C LEU A 136 -10.81 -10.42 1.49
N PRO A 137 -11.87 -10.54 0.69
CA PRO A 137 -11.90 -11.43 -0.47
C PRO A 137 -11.01 -10.90 -1.61
N ALA A 138 -9.72 -11.19 -1.55
CA ALA A 138 -8.79 -10.92 -2.63
C ALA A 138 -7.63 -11.90 -2.63
N ASP A 139 -7.14 -12.19 -3.82
CA ASP A 139 -6.00 -13.09 -4.01
C ASP A 139 -4.68 -12.31 -3.87
N HIS A 140 -4.43 -11.78 -2.67
CA HIS A 140 -3.20 -11.06 -2.31
C HIS A 140 -2.14 -12.01 -1.77
N ILE A 141 -1.60 -12.88 -2.63
CA ILE A 141 -0.42 -13.69 -2.30
C ILE A 141 0.72 -12.79 -1.79
N SER A 142 0.91 -11.62 -2.39
CA SER A 142 1.92 -10.66 -1.96
C SER A 142 1.73 -10.18 -0.51
N ALA A 143 0.51 -10.12 0.03
CA ALA A 143 0.31 -9.76 1.43
C ALA A 143 0.88 -10.81 2.40
N LEU A 144 0.79 -12.11 2.05
CA LEU A 144 1.49 -13.18 2.77
C LEU A 144 3.02 -13.01 2.68
N VAL A 145 3.50 -12.52 1.52
CA VAL A 145 4.93 -12.25 1.31
C VAL A 145 5.43 -11.11 2.20
N TYR A 146 4.70 -9.99 2.28
CA TYR A 146 5.10 -8.89 3.16
C TYR A 146 4.92 -9.24 4.64
N LYS A 147 3.86 -9.95 5.01
CA LYS A 147 3.60 -10.35 6.40
C LYS A 147 4.74 -11.24 6.93
N ASN A 148 5.20 -12.23 6.16
CA ASN A 148 6.32 -13.06 6.61
C ASN A 148 7.64 -12.29 6.77
N ILE A 149 7.88 -11.27 5.93
CA ILE A 149 9.08 -10.43 6.07
C ILE A 149 9.01 -9.65 7.38
N PHE A 150 7.88 -9.02 7.68
CA PHE A 150 7.67 -8.31 8.93
C PHE A 150 7.84 -9.20 10.17
N LEU A 151 7.30 -10.42 10.16
CA LEU A 151 7.47 -11.35 11.28
C LEU A 151 8.95 -11.70 11.52
N ARG A 152 9.75 -11.81 10.45
CA ARG A 152 11.21 -12.03 10.58
C ARG A 152 11.93 -10.80 11.10
N MET A 153 11.51 -9.59 10.70
CA MET A 153 12.05 -8.35 11.25
C MET A 153 11.76 -8.26 12.75
N LEU A 154 10.52 -8.52 13.18
CA LEU A 154 10.17 -8.61 14.60
C LEU A 154 10.99 -9.67 15.35
N ALA A 155 11.22 -10.83 14.74
CA ALA A 155 12.04 -11.87 15.36
C ALA A 155 13.49 -11.40 15.54
N ASN A 156 14.03 -10.61 14.61
CA ASN A 156 15.38 -10.07 14.74
C ASN A 156 15.47 -8.97 15.82
N LEU A 157 14.43 -8.15 15.97
CA LEU A 157 14.35 -7.12 17.02
C LEU A 157 14.10 -7.70 18.42
N SER A 158 13.43 -8.85 18.50
CA SER A 158 13.05 -9.47 19.77
C SER A 158 14.25 -10.07 20.50
N GLU A 159 14.56 -9.58 21.70
CA GLU A 159 15.53 -10.21 22.60
C GLU A 159 15.02 -11.53 23.21
N ASP A 160 13.69 -11.67 23.35
CA ASP A 160 13.04 -12.87 23.90
C ASP A 160 13.12 -14.04 22.91
N ARG A 161 13.73 -15.14 23.37
CA ARG A 161 13.84 -16.39 22.62
C ARG A 161 12.47 -17.03 22.34
N ALA A 162 11.56 -17.02 23.31
CA ALA A 162 10.24 -17.64 23.16
C ALA A 162 9.45 -16.95 22.04
N ARG A 163 9.44 -15.61 22.05
CA ARG A 163 8.83 -14.82 20.97
C ARG A 163 9.46 -15.09 19.60
N ARG A 164 10.79 -15.25 19.50
CA ARG A 164 11.44 -15.64 18.22
C ARG A 164 11.00 -17.04 17.76
N ASP A 165 10.91 -17.98 18.69
CA ASP A 165 10.50 -19.36 18.42
C ASP A 165 9.01 -19.46 17.99
N GLU A 166 8.20 -18.41 18.22
CA GLU A 166 6.83 -18.28 17.69
C GLU A 166 6.78 -17.58 16.31
N LEU A 167 7.47 -16.45 16.16
CA LEU A 167 7.41 -15.62 14.95
C LEU A 167 8.02 -16.29 13.71
N VAL A 168 9.14 -17.01 13.88
CA VAL A 168 9.85 -17.62 12.75
C VAL A 168 9.04 -18.73 12.09
N PRO A 169 8.44 -19.70 12.82
CA PRO A 169 7.55 -20.69 12.23
C PRO A 169 6.32 -20.08 11.54
N GLU A 170 5.72 -19.03 12.11
CA GLU A 170 4.60 -18.34 11.46
C GLU A 170 5.04 -17.74 10.11
N ALA A 171 6.21 -17.08 10.08
CA ALA A 171 6.77 -16.55 8.84
C ALA A 171 7.03 -17.65 7.80
N ASP A 172 7.56 -18.80 8.21
CA ASP A 172 7.78 -19.95 7.32
C ASP A 172 6.46 -20.49 6.75
N ALA A 173 5.43 -20.63 7.59
CA ALA A 173 4.11 -21.09 7.15
C ALA A 173 3.47 -20.15 6.12
N LEU A 174 3.58 -18.83 6.32
CA LEU A 174 3.10 -17.82 5.38
C LEU A 174 3.84 -17.88 4.04
N ARG A 175 5.17 -18.03 4.07
CA ARG A 175 5.98 -18.19 2.84
C ARG A 175 5.57 -19.45 2.07
N SER A 176 5.47 -20.59 2.74
CA SER A 176 5.06 -21.86 2.11
C SER A 176 3.65 -21.79 1.53
N ARG A 177 2.71 -21.12 2.23
CA ARG A 177 1.38 -20.86 1.71
C ARG A 177 1.42 -20.01 0.44
N ALA A 178 2.23 -18.95 0.41
CA ALA A 178 2.38 -18.09 -0.76
C ALA A 178 2.94 -18.88 -1.97
N GLU A 179 3.97 -19.70 -1.76
CA GLU A 179 4.55 -20.57 -2.79
C GLU A 179 3.53 -21.55 -3.36
N ALA A 180 2.76 -22.23 -2.50
CA ALA A 180 1.73 -23.17 -2.93
C ALA A 180 0.64 -22.48 -3.77
N LEU A 181 0.22 -21.27 -3.40
CA LEU A 181 -0.74 -20.49 -4.17
C LEU A 181 -0.19 -20.07 -5.54
N LEU A 182 1.07 -19.64 -5.61
CA LEU A 182 1.73 -19.29 -6.88
C LEU A 182 1.85 -20.50 -7.81
N GLN A 183 2.22 -21.66 -7.27
CA GLN A 183 2.26 -22.91 -8.03
C GLN A 183 0.88 -23.25 -8.59
N ARG A 184 -0.17 -23.23 -7.76
CA ARG A 184 -1.54 -23.48 -8.21
C ARG A 184 -1.95 -22.56 -9.36
N ARG A 185 -1.70 -21.25 -9.24
CA ARG A 185 -2.00 -20.28 -10.31
C ARG A 185 -1.29 -20.62 -11.63
N ARG A 186 -0.02 -21.04 -11.56
CA ARG A 186 0.75 -21.44 -12.74
C ARG A 186 0.15 -22.66 -13.44
N PHE A 187 -0.42 -23.60 -12.69
CA PHE A 187 -1.04 -24.80 -13.24
C PHE A 187 -2.51 -24.62 -13.67
N SER A 188 -3.24 -23.67 -13.09
CA SER A 188 -4.63 -23.34 -13.48
C SER A 188 -4.73 -22.35 -14.65
N GLY A 189 -3.61 -21.77 -15.08
CA GLY A 189 -3.53 -20.86 -16.23
C GLY A 189 -2.98 -21.51 -17.52
N GLY A 190 -2.90 -22.84 -17.56
CA GLY A 190 -2.47 -23.64 -18.73
C GLY A 190 -3.58 -24.51 -19.28
#